data_AF-A0A443YTJ7-F1
#
_entry.id   AF-A0A443YTJ7-F1
#
_cell.length_a   1.000
_cell.length_b   1.000
_cell.length_c   1.000
_cell.angle_alpha   90.00
_cell.angle_beta   90.00
_cell.angle_gamma   90.00
#
_symmetry.space_group_name_H-M   'P 1'
#
loop_
_entity.id
_entity.type
_entity.pdbx_description
1 polymer ?
#
loop_
_entity_poly.entity_id
_entity_poly.type
_entity_poly.pdbx_seq_one_letter_code
_entity_poly.pdbx_strand_id
1 'polypeptide(L)'
;MHQIFKILLLGLAAGILDVIPMAFQSLDWQSIVAVLVHWLGLSIIIAYARIPLSNWASGMLISGLTALPIGILVHSTNPGGILQVLVFSLILGGLLGYMAERLVTDQP
;
A
#
# COMPACT_ATOMS: atom_id res chain seq x y z
N MET A 1 -3.21 -2.59 21.82
CA MET A 1 -3.97 -3.55 20.98
C MET A 1 -4.91 -2.85 19.99
N HIS A 2 -5.73 -1.88 20.41
CA HIS A 2 -6.66 -1.17 19.51
C HIS A 2 -6.00 -0.47 18.30
N GLN A 3 -4.80 0.11 18.45
CA GLN A 3 -4.11 0.80 17.35
C GLN A 3 -3.68 -0.13 16.22
N ILE A 4 -3.06 -1.27 16.54
CA ILE A 4 -2.65 -2.28 15.54
C ILE A 4 -3.85 -2.78 14.73
N PHE A 5 -5.01 -2.99 15.38
CA PHE A 5 -6.22 -3.38 14.68
C PHE A 5 -6.69 -2.32 13.66
N LYS A 6 -6.65 -1.03 14.04
CA LYS A 6 -6.96 0.08 13.11
C LYS A 6 -5.97 0.14 11.95
N ILE A 7 -4.67 -0.03 12.20
CA ILE A 7 -3.64 -0.06 11.16
C ILE A 7 -3.93 -1.19 10.16
N LEU A 8 -4.20 -2.40 10.67
CA LEU A 8 -4.50 -3.56 9.83
C LEU A 8 -5.80 -3.38 9.03
N LEU A 9 -6.82 -2.73 9.59
CA LEU A 9 -8.03 -2.38 8.84
C LEU A 9 -7.76 -1.39 7.72
N LEU A 10 -6.91 -0.38 7.95
CA LEU A 10 -6.47 0.56 6.90
C LEU A 10 -5.68 -0.17 5.80
N GLY A 11 -4.76 -1.06 6.19
CA GLY A 11 -4.03 -1.91 5.25
C GLY A 11 -4.94 -2.83 4.45
N LEU A 12 -5.93 -3.45 5.09
CA LEU A 12 -6.91 -4.29 4.41
C LEU A 12 -7.73 -3.48 3.40
N ALA A 13 -8.19 -2.29 3.78
CA ALA A 13 -8.94 -1.41 2.90
C ALA A 13 -8.10 -0.98 1.68
N ALA A 14 -6.85 -0.56 1.89
CA ALA A 14 -5.95 -0.20 0.80
C ALA A 14 -5.66 -1.40 -0.12
N GLY A 15 -5.40 -2.57 0.46
CA GLY A 15 -5.19 -3.79 -0.30
C GLY A 15 -6.40 -4.20 -1.13
N ILE A 16 -7.62 -4.10 -0.60
CA ILE A 16 -8.86 -4.36 -1.35
C ILE A 16 -8.97 -3.40 -2.53
N LEU A 17 -8.70 -2.11 -2.32
CA LEU A 17 -8.76 -1.11 -3.40
C LEU A 17 -7.72 -1.39 -4.51
N ASP A 18 -6.52 -1.83 -4.14
CA ASP A 18 -5.44 -2.13 -5.10
C ASP A 18 -5.71 -3.40 -5.92
N VAL A 19 -6.37 -4.41 -5.35
CA VAL A 19 -6.67 -5.65 -6.09
C VAL A 19 -7.89 -5.57 -7.01
N ILE A 20 -8.75 -4.55 -6.89
CA ILE A 20 -9.88 -4.34 -7.79
C ILE A 20 -9.43 -4.33 -9.27
N PRO A 21 -8.47 -3.50 -9.70
CA PRO A 21 -7.99 -3.54 -11.07
C PRO A 21 -7.31 -4.86 -11.44
N MET A 22 -6.70 -5.56 -10.49
CA MET A 22 -6.05 -6.85 -10.73
C MET A 22 -7.09 -7.94 -11.05
N ALA A 23 -8.24 -7.90 -10.38
CA ALA A 23 -9.35 -8.81 -10.64
C ALA A 23 -9.92 -8.65 -12.06
N PHE A 24 -10.02 -7.41 -12.56
CA PHE A 24 -10.44 -7.16 -13.95
C PHE A 24 -9.40 -7.59 -14.99
N GLN A 25 -8.13 -7.64 -14.62
CA GLN A 25 -7.02 -8.06 -15.49
C GLN A 25 -6.81 -9.57 -15.52
N SER A 26 -7.68 -10.36 -14.88
CA SER A 26 -7.60 -11.82 -14.84
C SER A 26 -6.26 -12.34 -14.30
N LEU A 27 -5.63 -11.60 -13.38
CA LEU A 27 -4.36 -12.00 -12.76
C LEU A 27 -4.56 -13.21 -11.84
N ASP A 28 -3.49 -14.00 -11.68
CA ASP A 28 -3.53 -15.21 -10.84
C ASP A 28 -3.87 -14.88 -9.39
N TRP A 29 -4.64 -15.76 -8.74
CA TRP A 29 -5.11 -15.55 -7.36
C TRP A 29 -3.96 -15.38 -6.36
N GLN A 30 -2.81 -16.00 -6.62
CA GLN A 30 -1.62 -15.84 -5.78
C GLN A 30 -1.13 -14.39 -5.79
N SER A 31 -1.23 -13.71 -6.93
CA SER A 31 -0.84 -12.30 -7.06
C SER A 31 -1.79 -11.38 -6.26
N ILE A 32 -3.09 -11.67 -6.31
CA ILE A 32 -4.11 -10.93 -5.54
C ILE A 32 -3.85 -11.07 -4.03
N VAL A 33 -3.61 -12.30 -3.56
CA VAL A 33 -3.32 -12.56 -2.15
C VAL A 33 -1.99 -11.92 -1.73
N ALA A 34 -0.96 -12.00 -2.57
CA ALA A 34 0.33 -11.37 -2.30
C ALA A 34 0.21 -9.85 -2.11
N VAL A 35 -0.57 -9.17 -2.96
CA VAL A 35 -0.82 -7.72 -2.84
C VAL A 35 -1.64 -7.39 -1.59
N LEU A 36 -2.65 -8.17 -1.24
CA LEU A 36 -3.38 -7.98 0.02
C LEU A 36 -2.47 -8.10 1.25
N VAL A 37 -1.65 -9.15 1.32
CA VAL A 37 -0.69 -9.34 2.42
C VAL A 37 0.37 -8.25 2.42
N HIS A 38 0.81 -7.81 1.24
CA HIS A 38 1.73 -6.68 1.10
C HIS A 38 1.15 -5.42 1.76
N TRP A 39 -0.09 -5.04 1.46
CA TRP A 39 -0.74 -3.86 2.04
C TRP A 39 -0.98 -3.97 3.54
N LEU A 40 -1.28 -5.17 4.06
CA LEU A 40 -1.36 -5.42 5.50
C LEU A 40 -0.02 -5.13 6.19
N GLY A 41 1.08 -5.67 5.68
CA GLY A 41 2.42 -5.41 6.24
C GLY A 41 2.86 -3.96 6.05
N LEU A 42 2.62 -3.40 4.87
CA LEU A 42 2.98 -2.04 4.50
C LEU A 42 2.29 -0.99 5.39
N SER A 43 1.04 -1.25 5.79
CA SER A 43 0.31 -0.35 6.69
C SER A 43 0.98 -0.17 8.04
N ILE A 44 1.60 -1.23 8.58
CA ILE A 44 2.39 -1.19 9.82
C ILE A 44 3.66 -0.38 9.60
N ILE A 45 4.36 -0.62 8.50
CA ILE A 45 5.58 0.10 8.17
C ILE A 45 5.29 1.60 8.06
N ILE A 46 4.27 1.98 7.28
CA ILE A 46 3.90 3.39 7.09
C ILE A 46 3.46 4.04 8.41
N ALA A 47 2.67 3.35 9.23
CA ALA A 47 2.18 3.90 10.50
C ALA A 47 3.30 4.20 11.52
N TYR A 48 4.41 3.45 11.48
CA TYR A 48 5.52 3.59 12.42
C TYR A 48 6.79 4.21 11.82
N ALA A 49 6.83 4.45 10.51
CA ALA A 49 7.98 5.04 9.85
C ALA A 49 8.15 6.52 10.25
N ARG A 50 9.31 6.85 10.83
CA ARG A 50 9.70 8.22 11.21
C ARG A 50 10.64 8.80 10.17
N ILE A 51 10.11 9.14 9.01
CA ILE A 51 10.85 9.80 7.93
C ILE A 51 10.68 11.32 8.10
N PRO A 52 11.71 12.16 7.87
CA PRO A 52 11.63 13.62 7.97
C PRO A 52 10.86 14.26 6.80
N LEU A 53 9.64 13.78 6.55
CA LEU A 53 8.68 14.25 5.56
C LEU A 53 7.29 14.28 6.20
N SER A 54 6.32 14.93 5.56
CA SER A 54 4.92 14.84 5.99
C SER A 54 4.42 13.39 5.90
N ASN A 55 3.51 12.97 6.79
CA ASN A 55 3.08 11.56 6.87
C ASN A 55 2.51 11.03 5.55
N TRP A 56 1.77 11.86 4.80
CA TRP A 56 1.29 11.51 3.46
C TRP A 56 2.45 11.31 2.47
N ALA A 57 3.47 12.17 2.48
CA ALA A 57 4.63 12.05 1.58
C ALA A 57 5.52 10.86 1.96
N SER A 58 5.69 10.58 3.26
CA SER A 58 6.34 9.36 3.75
C SER A 58 5.60 8.11 3.28
N GLY A 59 4.26 8.12 3.36
CA GLY A 59 3.42 7.04 2.87
C GLY A 59 3.57 6.81 1.37
N MET A 60 3.57 7.87 0.55
CA MET A 60 3.85 7.79 -0.89
C MET A 60 5.24 7.23 -1.17
N LEU A 61 6.27 7.72 -0.47
CA LEU A 61 7.65 7.30 -0.68
C LEU A 61 7.82 5.81 -0.37
N ILE A 62 7.35 5.36 0.80
CA ILE A 62 7.50 3.97 1.23
C ILE A 62 6.75 3.04 0.27
N SER A 63 5.47 3.32 0.01
CA SER A 63 4.65 2.51 -0.90
C SER A 63 5.21 2.48 -2.33
N GLY A 64 5.64 3.63 -2.87
CA GLY A 64 6.24 3.71 -4.19
C GLY A 64 7.51 2.87 -4.30
N LEU A 65 8.39 2.93 -3.29
CA LEU A 65 9.61 2.13 -3.25
C LEU A 65 9.31 0.63 -3.13
N THR A 66 8.34 0.24 -2.30
CA THR A 66 7.97 -1.17 -2.15
C THR A 66 7.15 -1.71 -3.32
N ALA A 67 6.53 -0.84 -4.11
CA ALA A 67 5.82 -1.20 -5.33
C ALA A 67 6.76 -1.50 -6.50
N LEU A 68 7.99 -0.98 -6.52
CA LEU A 68 8.98 -1.26 -7.56
C LEU A 68 9.27 -2.76 -7.74
N PRO A 69 9.61 -3.55 -6.69
CA PRO A 69 9.82 -4.98 -6.87
C PRO A 69 8.56 -5.71 -7.35
N ILE A 70 7.37 -5.28 -6.92
CA ILE A 70 6.09 -5.85 -7.39
C ILE A 70 5.88 -5.54 -8.88
N GLY A 71 6.13 -4.28 -9.28
CA GLY A 71 6.06 -3.84 -10.66
C GLY A 71 7.01 -4.62 -11.58
N ILE A 72 8.25 -4.89 -11.13
CA ILE A 72 9.22 -5.71 -11.88
C ILE A 72 8.67 -7.13 -12.10
N LEU A 73 8.05 -7.74 -11.09
CA LEU A 73 7.45 -9.07 -11.23
C LEU A 73 6.28 -9.05 -12.22
N VAL A 74 5.41 -8.04 -12.13
CA VAL A 74 4.23 -7.88 -12.99
C VAL A 74 4.61 -7.55 -14.44
N HIS A 75 5.70 -6.82 -14.67
CA HIS A 75 6.15 -6.40 -16.00
C HIS A 75 6.30 -7.55 -16.98
N SER A 76 6.78 -8.70 -16.49
CA SER A 76 6.96 -9.91 -17.30
C SER A 76 5.67 -10.40 -17.96
N THR A 77 4.52 -10.13 -17.33
CA THR A 77 3.20 -10.59 -17.76
C THR A 77 2.37 -9.45 -18.35
N ASN A 78 2.55 -8.23 -17.86
CA ASN A 78 1.86 -7.03 -18.34
C ASN A 78 2.80 -5.81 -18.30
N PRO A 79 3.43 -5.45 -19.43
CA PRO A 79 4.39 -4.33 -19.48
C PRO A 79 3.80 -2.98 -19.08
N GLY A 80 2.51 -2.74 -19.37
CA GLY A 80 1.79 -1.53 -18.98
C GLY A 80 1.37 -1.51 -17.50
N GLY A 81 1.38 -2.67 -16.84
CA GLY A 81 0.96 -2.84 -15.45
C GLY A 81 1.87 -2.15 -14.43
N ILE A 82 3.15 -1.91 -14.74
CA ILE A 82 4.07 -1.20 -13.84
C ILE A 82 3.52 0.19 -13.49
N LEU A 83 3.13 0.96 -14.52
CA LEU A 83 2.70 2.34 -14.32
C LEU A 83 1.45 2.37 -13.44
N GLN A 84 0.53 1.44 -13.67
CA GLN A 84 -0.65 1.28 -12.84
C GLN A 84 -0.29 0.96 -11.39
N VAL A 85 0.55 -0.03 -11.14
CA VAL A 85 0.99 -0.42 -9.80
C VAL A 85 1.64 0.77 -9.07
N LEU A 86 2.51 1.52 -9.75
CA LEU A 86 3.14 2.70 -9.17
C LEU A 86 2.14 3.80 -8.84
N VAL A 87 1.24 4.14 -9.77
CA VAL A 87 0.25 5.21 -9.55
C VAL A 87 -0.68 4.87 -8.38
N PHE A 88 -1.23 3.65 -8.35
CA PHE A 88 -2.10 3.22 -7.25
C PHE A 88 -1.35 3.16 -5.93
N SER A 89 -0.10 2.67 -5.92
CA SER A 89 0.72 2.61 -4.71
C SER A 89 0.98 3.99 -4.13
N LEU A 90 1.35 4.97 -4.96
CA LEU A 90 1.55 6.35 -4.51
C LEU A 90 0.27 6.93 -3.92
N ILE A 91 -0.87 6.81 -4.61
CA ILE A 91 -2.15 7.37 -4.14
C ILE A 91 -2.58 6.71 -2.82
N LEU A 92 -2.62 5.38 -2.78
CA LEU A 92 -3.06 4.62 -1.61
C LEU A 92 -2.09 4.76 -0.44
N GLY A 93 -0.78 4.78 -0.70
CA GLY A 93 0.22 4.95 0.34
C GLY A 93 0.19 6.34 0.94
N GLY A 94 -0.01 7.38 0.13
CA GLY A 94 -0.21 8.74 0.61
C GLY A 94 -1.46 8.88 1.47
N LEU A 95 -2.58 8.31 1.02
CA LEU A 95 -3.83 8.27 1.78
C LEU A 95 -3.65 7.51 3.10
N LEU A 96 -2.96 6.37 3.07
CA LEU A 96 -2.73 5.55 4.25
C LEU A 96 -1.82 6.26 5.27
N GLY A 97 -0.77 6.95 4.82
CA GLY A 97 0.08 7.77 5.68
C GLY A 97 -0.69 8.90 6.36
N TYR A 98 -1.57 9.58 5.60
CA TYR A 98 -2.46 10.61 6.14
C TYR A 98 -3.49 10.07 7.14
N MET A 99 -4.09 8.92 6.85
CA MET A 99 -5.08 8.28 7.72
C MET A 99 -4.44 7.69 8.99
N ALA A 100 -3.22 7.15 8.89
CA ALA A 100 -2.48 6.62 10.03
C ALA A 100 -2.18 7.73 11.05
N GLU A 101 -1.77 8.91 10.59
CA GLU A 101 -1.60 10.09 11.46
C GLU A 101 -2.89 10.42 12.21
N ARG A 102 -4.04 10.43 11.55
CA ARG A 102 -5.30 10.86 12.17
C ARG A 102 -5.99 9.81 13.04
N LEU A 103 -5.89 8.54 12.69
CA LEU A 103 -6.73 7.48 13.26
C LEU A 103 -5.98 6.58 14.26
N VAL A 104 -4.65 6.53 14.14
CA VAL A 104 -3.80 5.59 14.85
C VAL A 104 -2.89 6.33 15.81
N THR A 105 -2.22 7.38 15.34
CA THR A 105 -1.18 8.06 16.10
C THR A 105 -1.73 9.34 16.70
N ASP A 106 -2.10 9.32 17.99
CA ASP A 106 -2.06 10.55 18.79
C ASP A 106 -0.58 10.94 18.89
N GLN A 107 -0.10 11.71 17.92
CA GLN A 107 1.24 12.29 18.03
C GLN A 107 1.21 13.26 19.22
N PRO A 108 2.15 13.17 20.19
CA PRO A 108 2.36 14.27 21.12
C PRO A 108 2.77 15.54 20.39
#